data_AF-A0A9D7IWH1-F1
#
_entry.id   AF-A0A9D7IWH1-F1
#
_cell.length_a   1.000
_cell.length_b   1.000
_cell.length_c   1.000
_cell.angle_alpha   90.00
_cell.angle_beta   90.00
_cell.angle_gamma   90.00
#
_symmetry.space_group_name_H-M   'P 1'
#
loop_
_entity.id
_entity.type
_entity.pdbx_description
1 polymer ?
#
loop_
_entity_poly.entity_id
_entity_poly.type
_entity_poly.pdbx_seq_one_letter_code
_entity_poly.pdbx_strand_id
1 'polypeptide(L)' 'MKRTIFYPLLALLMLIPFTGFGQQAKEPKISIAKTEHNFGEVNKGETVSHTFVFKNEGEADLLIRNVAPS' A
#
# COMPACT_ATOMS: atom_id res chain seq x y z
N MET A 1 -23.95 38.34 -39.39
CA MET A 1 -24.31 38.06 -37.98
C MET A 1 -24.60 36.56 -37.79
N LYS A 2 -23.58 35.70 -37.62
CA LYS A 2 -23.79 34.25 -37.36
C LYS A 2 -22.76 33.63 -36.39
N ARG A 3 -21.94 34.44 -35.72
CA ARG A 3 -20.80 33.98 -34.92
C ARG A 3 -21.10 33.83 -33.42
N THR A 4 -22.19 34.41 -32.92
CA THR A 4 -22.51 34.46 -31.48
C THR A 4 -23.28 33.24 -30.96
N ILE A 5 -23.97 32.49 -31.84
CA ILE A 5 -24.79 31.32 -31.48
C ILE A 5 -23.96 30.04 -31.27
N PHE A 6 -22.72 29.99 -31.77
CA PHE A 6 -21.81 28.84 -31.60
C PHE A 6 -21.11 28.81 -30.23
N TYR A 7 -21.03 29.95 -29.53
CA TYR A 7 -20.37 30.06 -28.22
C TYR A 7 -21.11 29.39 -27.05
N PRO A 8 -22.45 29.37 -26.94
CA PRO A 8 -23.11 28.67 -25.83
C PRO A 8 -22.95 27.14 -25.91
N LEU A 9 -22.85 26.55 -27.11
CA LEU A 9 -22.63 25.10 -27.28
C LEU A 9 -21.20 24.69 -26.88
N LEU A 10 -20.21 25.55 -27.15
CA LEU A 10 -18.83 25.36 -26.73
C LEU A 10 -18.64 25.59 -25.21
N ALA A 11 -19.39 26.53 -24.63
CA ALA A 11 -19.38 26.79 -23.19
C ALA A 11 -20.02 25.65 -22.38
N LEU A 12 -21.02 24.95 -22.93
CA LEU A 12 -21.66 23.80 -22.28
C LEU A 12 -20.75 22.56 -22.22
N LEU A 13 -19.81 22.42 -23.17
CA LEU A 13 -18.83 21.33 -23.19
C LEU A 13 -17.72 21.50 -22.14
N MET A 14 -17.48 22.72 -21.65
CA MET A 14 -16.49 23.01 -20.58
C MET A 14 -17.00 22.68 -19.16
N LEU A 15 -18.25 22.27 -19.01
CA LEU A 15 -18.90 22.00 -17.73
C LEU A 15 -18.90 20.51 -17.33
N ILE A 16 -18.17 19.65 -18.05
CA ILE A 16 -17.97 18.27 -17.60
C ILE A 16 -16.87 18.31 -16.53
N PRO A 17 -17.18 18.16 -15.22
CA PRO A 17 -16.15 18.01 -14.23
C PRO A 17 -15.35 16.75 -14.59
N PHE A 18 -14.05 16.93 -14.74
CA PHE A 18 -13.10 15.85 -14.94
C PHE A 18 -13.04 15.02 -13.65
N THR A 19 -14.03 14.17 -13.39
CA THR A 19 -14.04 13.24 -12.25
C THR A 19 -13.18 12.04 -12.58
N GLY A 20 -11.91 12.30 -12.88
CA GLY A 20 -10.84 11.32 -12.88
C GLY A 20 -10.25 11.26 -11.49
N PHE A 21 -11.01 10.80 -10.50
CA PHE A 21 -10.41 10.37 -9.25
C PHE A 21 -9.69 9.06 -9.55
N GLY A 22 -8.35 9.12 -9.64
CA GLY A 22 -7.54 7.91 -9.67
C GLY A 22 -7.92 7.03 -8.49
N GLN A 23 -8.43 5.84 -8.76
CA GLN A 23 -8.79 4.89 -7.72
C GLN A 23 -7.48 4.47 -7.06
N GLN A 24 -7.26 4.86 -5.81
CA GLN A 24 -6.10 4.45 -5.02
C GLN A 24 -6.00 2.92 -5.12
N ALA A 25 -4.91 2.43 -5.69
CA ALA A 25 -4.70 0.99 -5.77
C ALA A 25 -4.65 0.44 -4.34
N LYS A 26 -5.37 -0.66 -4.10
CA LYS A 26 -5.23 -1.39 -2.84
C LYS A 26 -3.85 -2.01 -2.83
N GLU A 27 -3.03 -1.61 -1.86
CA GLU A 27 -1.67 -2.08 -1.70
C GLU A 27 -1.51 -2.82 -0.37
N PRO A 28 -0.70 -3.88 -0.31
CA PRO A 28 -0.36 -4.51 0.96
C PRO A 28 0.56 -3.59 1.75
N LYS A 29 0.44 -3.59 3.07
CA LYS A 29 1.30 -2.79 3.96
C LYS A 29 1.74 -3.65 5.12
N ILE A 30 3.00 -4.07 5.11
CA ILE A 30 3.57 -4.84 6.21
C ILE A 30 3.90 -3.90 7.38
N SER A 31 3.47 -4.30 8.58
CA SER A 31 3.83 -3.68 9.85
C SER A 31 4.56 -4.70 10.72
N ILE A 32 5.76 -4.35 11.17
CA ILE A 32 6.67 -5.22 11.90
C ILE A 32 6.99 -4.57 13.25
N ALA A 33 6.71 -5.26 14.35
CA ALA A 33 6.95 -4.74 15.69
C ALA A 33 8.44 -4.77 16.08
N LYS A 34 9.17 -5.81 15.67
CA LYS A 34 10.61 -5.98 15.87
C LYS A 34 11.22 -6.67 14.66
N THR A 35 12.33 -6.14 14.17
CA THR A 35 13.10 -6.71 13.06
C THR A 35 14.30 -7.52 13.52
N GLU A 36 14.63 -7.43 14.81
CA GLU A 36 15.77 -8.11 15.41
C GLU A 36 15.39 -8.73 16.76
N HIS A 37 16.08 -9.82 17.10
CA HIS A 37 16.02 -10.43 18.40
C HIS A 37 17.42 -10.93 18.78
N ASN A 38 17.89 -10.52 19.96
CA ASN A 38 19.14 -11.00 20.51
C ASN A 38 18.82 -12.09 21.54
N PHE A 39 19.28 -13.32 21.27
CA PHE A 39 19.11 -14.46 22.17
C PHE A 39 20.03 -14.41 23.40
N GLY A 40 21.04 -13.54 23.41
CA GLY A 40 21.99 -13.39 24.51
C GLY A 40 22.92 -14.60 24.64
N GLU A 41 23.29 -14.92 25.87
CA GLU A 41 24.05 -16.12 26.20
C GLU A 41 23.12 -17.33 26.17
N VAL A 42 23.36 -18.25 25.23
CA VAL A 42 22.62 -19.51 25.11
C VAL A 42 23.55 -20.66 25.50
N ASN A 43 23.11 -21.51 26.43
CA ASN A 43 23.93 -22.63 26.86
C ASN A 43 24.03 -23.70 25.77
N LYS A 44 25.16 -24.41 25.76
CA LYS A 44 25.36 -25.48 24.78
C LYS A 44 24.32 -26.60 24.99
N GLY A 45 23.58 -26.91 23.94
CA GLY A 45 22.51 -27.91 23.96
C GLY A 45 21.12 -27.33 24.26
N GLU A 46 21.02 -26.03 24.55
CA GLU A 46 19.76 -25.35 24.75
C GLU A 46 19.13 -24.95 23.39
N THR A 47 17.83 -25.20 23.23
CA THR A 47 17.07 -24.77 22.05
C THR A 47 16.27 -23.54 22.42
N VAL A 48 16.62 -22.41 21.82
CA VAL A 48 15.90 -21.14 21.97
C VAL A 48 15.07 -20.85 20.72
N SER A 49 13.93 -20.19 20.90
CA SER A 49 13.05 -19.81 19.79
C SER A 49 12.46 -18.43 20.03
N HIS A 50 12.25 -17.69 18.94
CA HIS A 50 11.59 -16.39 18.96
C HIS A 50 10.58 -16.32 17.82
N THR A 51 9.39 -15.79 18.11
CA THR A 51 8.33 -15.62 17.13
C THR A 51 8.23 -14.16 16.73
N PHE A 52 8.46 -13.87 15.45
CA PHE A 52 8.18 -12.57 14.87
C PHE A 52 6.72 -12.48 14.44
N VAL A 53 6.05 -11.39 14.84
CA VAL A 53 4.65 -11.13 14.48
C VAL A 53 4.61 -10.05 13.42
N PHE A 54 3.94 -10.37 12.31
CA PHE A 54 3.72 -9.48 11.19
C PHE A 54 2.23 -9.17 11.07
N LYS A 55 1.91 -7.93 10.73
CA LYS A 55 0.52 -7.52 10.45
C LYS A 55 0.45 -6.89 9.06
N ASN A 56 -0.50 -7.35 8.26
CA ASN A 56 -0.89 -6.63 7.06
C ASN A 56 -1.90 -5.53 7.44
N GLU A 57 -1.47 -4.28 7.33
CA GLU A 57 -2.29 -3.09 7.55
C GLU A 57 -2.77 -2.47 6.23
N GLY A 58 -2.48 -3.13 5.11
CA GLY A 58 -2.89 -2.71 3.78
C GLY A 58 -4.26 -3.25 3.41
N GLU A 59 -4.70 -2.87 2.21
CA GLU A 59 -6.01 -3.26 1.67
C GLU A 59 -5.92 -4.39 0.63
N ALA A 60 -4.71 -4.86 0.33
CA ALA A 60 -4.46 -5.99 -0.56
C ALA A 60 -3.65 -7.09 0.14
N ASP A 61 -3.61 -8.27 -0.47
CA ASP A 61 -2.95 -9.46 0.08
C ASP A 61 -1.43 -9.28 0.21
N LEU A 62 -0.92 -9.54 1.41
CA LEU A 62 0.52 -9.54 1.69
C LEU A 62 1.09 -10.95 1.47
N LEU A 63 1.78 -11.15 0.35
CA LEU A 63 2.45 -12.42 0.03
C LEU A 63 3.92 -12.40 0.51
N ILE A 64 4.25 -13.24 1.50
CA ILE A 64 5.63 -13.45 1.95
C ILE A 64 6.30 -14.50 1.05
N ARG A 65 7.34 -14.11 0.31
CA ARG A 65 8.02 -14.99 -0.67
C ARG A 65 9.27 -15.68 -0.13
N ASN A 66 9.98 -15.05 0.81
CA ASN A 66 11.21 -15.60 1.38
C ASN A 66 11.38 -15.13 2.82
N VAL A 67 11.97 -16.00 3.64
CA VAL A 67 12.39 -15.71 5.01
C VAL A 67 13.75 -16.37 5.21
N ALA A 68 14.75 -15.58 5.58
CA ALA A 68 16.10 -16.07 5.85
C ALA A 68 16.63 -15.44 7.15
N PRO A 69 17.31 -16.22 8.01
CA PRO A 69 18.11 -15.66 9.08
C PRO A 69 19.31 -14.91 8.49
N SER A 70 19.65 -13.76 9.07
CA SER A 70 20.87 -13.00 8.78
C SER A 70 22.04 -13.50 9.61
#